data_AF-A0A670IJ37-F1
#
_entry.id   AF-A0A670IJ37-F1
#
_cell.length_a   1.000
_cell.length_b   1.000
_cell.length_c   1.000
_cell.angle_alpha   90.00
_cell.angle_beta   90.00
_cell.angle_gamma   90.00
#
_symmetry.space_group_name_H-M   'P 1'
#
loop_
_entity.id
_entity.type
_entity.pdbx_description
1 polymer ?
#
loop_
_entity_poly.entity_id
_entity_poly.type
_entity_poly.pdbx_seq_one_letter_code
_entity_poly.pdbx_strand_id
1 'polypeptide(L)' 'LANVIKCKAAVAWEVKKPLSIEQVEVAPPKAHEVHSSLQCCSLFIEKHKI' A
#
# COMPACT_ATOMS: atom_id res chain seq x y z
N LEU A 1 -20.20 -6.44 -10.77
CA LEU A 1 -19.81 -7.21 -9.56
C LEU A 1 -18.42 -6.76 -9.19
N ALA A 2 -18.29 -6.11 -8.05
CA ALA A 2 -17.07 -5.43 -7.68
C ALA A 2 -16.09 -6.46 -7.08
N ASN A 3 -15.04 -6.82 -7.84
CA ASN A 3 -14.10 -7.88 -7.44
C ASN A 3 -13.06 -7.34 -6.46
N VAL A 4 -12.79 -8.10 -5.42
CA VAL A 4 -11.71 -7.83 -4.46
C VAL A 4 -10.37 -8.07 -5.17
N ILE A 5 -9.50 -7.06 -5.16
CA ILE A 5 -8.18 -7.13 -5.82
C ILE A 5 -7.15 -7.55 -4.79
N LYS A 6 -6.38 -8.60 -5.07
CA LYS A 6 -5.24 -9.01 -4.23
C LYS A 6 -3.97 -8.37 -4.76
N CYS A 7 -3.33 -7.50 -3.98
CA CYS A 7 -2.07 -6.87 -4.34
C CYS A 7 -1.01 -7.12 -3.26
N LYS A 8 0.28 -7.03 -3.63
CA LYS A 8 1.37 -7.05 -2.66
C LYS A 8 1.66 -5.62 -2.25
N ALA A 9 1.68 -5.36 -0.95
CA ALA A 9 1.95 -4.05 -0.39
C ALA A 9 3.03 -4.13 0.69
N ALA A 10 3.84 -3.08 0.81
CA ALA A 10 4.78 -2.92 1.91
C ALA A 10 4.05 -2.24 3.08
N VAL A 11 3.84 -2.96 4.18
CA VAL A 11 3.09 -2.51 5.35
C VAL A 11 4.06 -2.17 6.49
N ALA A 12 3.87 -0.99 7.09
CA ALA A 12 4.59 -0.55 8.27
C ALA A 12 3.76 -0.89 9.52
N TRP A 13 4.12 -1.96 10.22
CA TRP A 13 3.46 -2.35 11.46
C TRP A 13 3.94 -1.54 12.67
N GLU A 14 5.23 -1.19 12.69
CA GLU A 14 5.88 -0.49 13.81
C GLU A 14 6.88 0.55 13.31
N VAL A 15 7.07 1.60 14.12
CA VAL A 15 8.05 2.65 13.87
C VAL A 15 9.47 2.05 14.00
N LYS A 16 10.36 2.38 13.05
CA LYS A 16 11.77 1.91 12.96
C LYS A 16 11.97 0.43 12.62
N LYS A 17 10.92 -0.34 12.32
CA LYS A 17 11.07 -1.69 11.74
C LYS A 17 11.09 -1.62 10.21
N PRO A 18 11.79 -2.57 9.54
CA PRO A 18 11.71 -2.68 8.09
C PRO A 18 10.27 -2.96 7.67
N LEU A 19 9.88 -2.45 6.51
CA LEU A 19 8.55 -2.70 5.95
C LEU A 19 8.39 -4.19 5.64
N SER A 20 7.26 -4.76 6.01
CA SER A 20 6.89 -6.14 5.67
C SER A 20 6.14 -6.16 4.35
N ILE A 21 6.55 -6.98 3.39
CA ILE A 21 5.83 -7.14 2.11
C ILE A 21 4.80 -8.24 2.29
N GLU A 22 3.53 -7.87 2.33
CA GLU A 22 2.42 -8.79 2.55
C GLU A 22 1.33 -8.64 1.49
N GLN A 23 0.49 -9.67 1.37
CA GLN A 23 -0.59 -9.69 0.40
C GLN A 23 -1.84 -9.08 1.04
N VAL A 24 -2.33 -7.99 0.47
CA VAL A 24 -3.47 -7.23 0.97
C VAL A 24 -4.62 -7.32 -0.03
N GLU A 25 -5.82 -7.43 0.51
CA GLU A 25 -7.06 -7.42 -0.26
C GLU A 25 -7.62 -5.99 -0.27
N VAL A 26 -7.72 -5.39 -1.45
CA VAL A 26 -8.22 -4.03 -1.61
C VAL A 26 -9.67 -4.10 -2.06
N ALA A 27 -10.52 -3.40 -1.31
CA ALA A 27 -11.92 -3.26 -1.64
C ALA A 27 -12.09 -2.52 -2.98
N PRO A 28 -13.09 -2.88 -3.78
CA PRO A 28 -13.38 -2.18 -5.02
C PRO A 28 -13.86 -0.74 -4.74
N PRO A 29 -13.54 0.22 -5.63
CA PRO A 29 -13.91 1.62 -5.44
C PRO A 29 -15.43 1.82 -5.50
N LYS A 30 -15.95 2.77 -4.73
CA LYS A 30 -17.35 3.21 -4.81
C LYS A 30 -17.54 4.21 -5.96
N ALA A 31 -18.79 4.53 -6.29
CA ALA A 31 -19.08 5.55 -7.29
C ALA A 31 -18.45 6.90 -6.86
N HIS A 32 -17.68 7.53 -7.77
CA HIS A 32 -16.84 8.73 -7.56
C HIS A 32 -15.50 8.53 -6.84
N GLU A 33 -15.05 7.30 -6.58
CA GLU A 33 -13.68 7.02 -6.11
C GLU A 33 -12.82 6.45 -7.25
N VAL A 34 -11.56 6.87 -7.34
CA VAL A 34 -10.61 6.35 -8.34
C VAL A 34 -9.70 5.32 -7.67
N HIS A 35 -9.63 4.13 -8.25
CA HIS A 35 -8.65 3.11 -7.89
C HIS A 35 -7.46 3.19 -8.86
N SER A 36 -6.28 3.55 -8.37
CA SER A 36 -5.07 3.68 -9.19
C SER A 36 -4.11 2.51 -8.93
N SER A 37 -3.67 1.85 -10.00
CA SER A 37 -2.58 0.87 -9.93
C SER A 37 -1.24 1.60 -9.81
N LEU A 38 -0.57 1.45 -8.67
CA LEU A 38 0.77 1.99 -8.46
C LEU A 38 1.80 1.03 -9.04
N GLN A 39 2.55 1.47 -10.05
CA GLN A 39 3.60 0.65 -10.69
C GLN A 39 4.98 0.87 -10.06
N CYS A 40 5.26 2.08 -9.54
CA CYS A 40 6.54 2.40 -8.93
C CYS A 40 6.33 3.50 -7.88
N CYS A 41 6.25 3.10 -6.61
CA CYS A 41 6.40 4.05 -5.52
C CYS A 41 7.83 3.90 -4.99
N SER A 42 8.59 5.00 -5.02
CA SER A 42 9.90 5.05 -4.38
C SER A 42 9.74 5.33 -2.88
N LEU A 43 10.51 4.60 -2.08
CA LEU A 43 10.59 4.82 -0.64
C LEU A 43 11.57 5.98 -0.39
N PHE A 44 11.05 7.14 -0.02
CA PHE A 44 11.88 8.22 0.48
C PHE A 44 12.03 8.08 2.00
N ILE A 45 13.13 7.46 2.45
CA ILE A 45 13.47 7.38 3.88
C ILE A 45 14.35 8.60 4.20
N GLU A 46 13.73 9.68 4.66
CA GLU A 46 14.48 10.81 5.21
C GLU A 46 15.12 10.35 6.53
N LYS A 47 16.45 10.15 6.54
CA LYS A 47 17.22 9.74 7.73
C LYS A 47 17.39 10.86 8.76
N HIS A 48 16.43 11.79 8.86
CA HIS A 48 16.44 12.86 9.84
C HIS A 48 15.39 12.61 10.93
N LYS A 49 15.86 11.99 12.02
CA LYS A 49 15.25 11.93 13.37
C LYS A 49 13.80 11.44 13.46
N ILE A 50 13.67 10.16 13.80
CA ILE A 50 12.62 9.61 14.67
C ILE A 50 13.29 9.18 15.98
#